data_AF-A0A7W1SZV3-F1
#
_entry.id   AF-A0A7W1SZV3-F1
#
_cell.length_a   1.000
_cell.length_b   1.000
_cell.length_c   1.000
_cell.angle_alpha   90.00
_cell.angle_beta   90.00
_cell.angle_gamma   90.00
#
_symmetry.space_group_name_H-M   'P 1'
#
loop_
_entity.id
_entity.type
_entity.pdbx_description
1 polymer ?
#
loop_
_entity_poly.entity_id
_entity_poly.type
_entity_poly.pdbx_seq_one_letter_code
_entity_poly.pdbx_strand_id
1 'polypeptide(L)' 'MNQATQRTIFRWIHTIFAVPILGYIYSPFDKLPSYAFPTRFIFLPVMVVSGLWMWKGHAVRRMLTKKPT' A
#
# COMPACT_ATOMS: atom_id res chain seq x y z
N MET A 1 -14.09 -9.45 11.20
CA MET A 1 -13.34 -10.18 10.15
C MET A 1 -12.32 -11.09 10.82
N ASN A 2 -12.10 -12.30 10.30
CA ASN A 2 -11.01 -13.16 10.74
C ASN A 2 -9.66 -12.46 10.44
N GLN A 3 -8.70 -12.53 11.37
CA GLN A 3 -7.38 -11.91 11.23
C GLN A 3 -6.62 -12.46 10.02
N ALA A 4 -6.83 -13.74 9.69
CA ALA A 4 -6.31 -14.35 8.47
C ALA A 4 -6.86 -13.67 7.21
N THR A 5 -8.18 -13.49 7.14
CA THR A 5 -8.86 -12.81 6.02
C THR A 5 -8.38 -11.37 5.85
N GLN A 6 -8.23 -10.63 6.97
CA GLN A 6 -7.74 -9.24 6.93
C GLN A 6 -6.32 -9.16 6.33
N ARG A 7 -5.39 -10.02 6.77
CA ARG A 7 -4.02 -10.06 6.23
C ARG A 7 -3.99 -10.41 4.74
N THR A 8 -4.81 -11.37 4.32
CA THR A 8 -4.93 -11.75 2.92
C THR A 8 -5.40 -10.58 2.06
N ILE A 9 -6.40 -9.82 2.50
CA ILE A 9 -6.89 -8.64 1.77
C ILE A 9 -5.79 -7.58 1.62
N PHE A 10 -5.10 -7.21 2.70
CA PHE A 10 -4.01 -6.23 2.63
C PHE A 10 -2.87 -6.70 1.72
N ARG A 11 -2.54 -7.99 1.74
CA ARG A 11 -1.52 -8.57 0.86
C ARG A 11 -1.91 -8.44 -0.62
N TRP A 12 -3.15 -8.80 -0.96
CA TRP A 12 -3.64 -8.67 -2.34
C TRP A 12 -3.67 -7.22 -2.80
N ILE A 13 -4.14 -6.28 -1.96
CA ILE A 13 -4.09 -4.85 -2.27
C ILE A 13 -2.65 -4.42 -2.55
N HIS A 14 -1.71 -4.77 -1.67
CA HIS A 14 -0.31 -4.40 -1.81
C HIS A 14 0.31 -4.96 -3.09
N THR A 15 0.08 -6.25 -3.39
CA THR A 15 0.61 -6.89 -4.60
C THR A 15 0.01 -6.29 -5.88
N ILE A 16 -1.30 -6.06 -5.93
CA ILE A 16 -1.97 -5.50 -7.11
C ILE A 16 -1.49 -4.07 -7.38
N PHE A 17 -1.35 -3.25 -6.33
CA PHE A 17 -0.89 -1.87 -6.46
C PHE A 17 0.61 -1.75 -6.72
N ALA A 18 1.41 -2.78 -6.39
CA ALA A 18 2.82 -2.83 -6.73
C ALA A 18 3.08 -3.08 -8.23
N VAL A 19 2.21 -3.81 -8.91
CA VAL A 19 2.39 -4.15 -10.34
C VAL A 19 2.47 -2.90 -11.24
N PRO A 20 1.55 -1.93 -11.18
CA PRO A 20 1.66 -0.69 -11.96
C PRO A 20 2.92 0.13 -11.64
N ILE A 21 3.41 0.08 -10.39
CA ILE A 21 4.60 0.80 -9.97
C ILE A 21 5.88 0.15 -10.51
N LEU A 22 5.93 -1.17 -10.59
CA LEU A 22 7.03 -1.87 -11.26
C LEU A 22 7.02 -1.58 -12.75
N GLY A 23 5.84 -1.60 -13.38
CA GLY A 23 5.68 -1.12 -14.76
C GLY A 23 6.12 0.34 -14.92
N TYR A 24 5.91 1.17 -13.89
CA TYR A 24 6.39 2.54 -13.84
C TYR A 24 7.93 2.67 -13.72
N ILE A 25 8.60 1.73 -13.06
CA ILE A 25 10.05 1.78 -12.87
C ILE A 25 10.80 1.28 -14.11
N TYR A 26 10.25 0.29 -14.82
CA TYR A 26 10.97 -0.41 -15.91
C TYR A 26 10.53 -0.03 -17.34
N SER A 27 9.53 0.83 -17.53
CA SER A 27 9.08 1.26 -18.87
C SER A 27 9.82 2.54 -19.33
N PRO A 28 10.04 2.75 -20.66
CA PRO A 28 10.61 3.99 -21.18
C PRO A 28 9.61 5.15 -21.02
N PHE A 29 9.75 5.92 -19.94
CA PHE A 29 8.75 6.89 -19.47
C PHE A 29 8.69 8.23 -20.18
N ASP A 30 9.65 8.55 -21.05
CA ASP A 30 9.63 9.78 -21.86
C ASP A 30 8.35 9.92 -22.71
N LYS A 31 7.55 8.85 -22.81
CA LYS A 31 6.35 8.79 -23.65
C LYS A 31 5.00 8.70 -22.90
N LEU A 32 4.98 8.66 -21.56
CA LEU A 32 3.73 8.44 -20.79
C LEU A 32 3.51 9.48 -19.67
N PRO A 33 3.26 10.76 -20.02
CA PRO A 33 3.02 11.82 -19.03
C PRO A 33 1.78 11.57 -18.16
N SER A 34 0.77 10.85 -18.68
CA SER A 34 -0.48 10.55 -17.96
C SER A 34 -0.32 9.56 -16.81
N TYR A 35 0.72 8.72 -16.82
CA TYR A 35 0.96 7.70 -15.78
C TYR A 35 1.74 8.23 -14.58
N ALA A 36 2.44 9.36 -14.73
CA ALA A 36 3.27 9.92 -13.65
C ALA A 36 2.44 10.38 -12.44
N PHE A 37 1.31 11.05 -12.68
CA PHE A 37 0.44 11.56 -11.62
C PHE A 37 -0.19 10.44 -10.75
N PRO A 38 -0.94 9.47 -11.32
CA PRO A 38 -1.59 8.44 -10.50
C PRO A 38 -0.56 7.54 -9.80
N THR A 39 0.59 7.27 -10.42
CA THR A 39 1.66 6.47 -9.79
C THR A 39 2.18 7.12 -8.52
N ARG A 40 2.46 8.43 -8.58
CA ARG A 40 3.05 9.18 -7.47
C ARG A 40 2.06 9.46 -6.34
N PHE A 41 0.81 9.77 -6.66
CA PHE A 41 -0.16 10.27 -5.68
C PHE A 41 -1.24 9.26 -5.26
N ILE A 42 -1.40 8.16 -5.99
CA ILE A 42 -2.41 7.14 -5.67
C ILE A 42 -1.72 5.81 -5.39
N PHE A 43 -1.03 5.25 -6.38
CA PHE A 43 -0.50 3.90 -6.27
C PHE A 43 0.56 3.79 -5.18
N LEU A 44 1.50 4.75 -5.13
CA LEU A 44 2.62 4.70 -4.20
C LEU A 44 2.19 4.93 -2.75
N PRO A 45 1.35 5.94 -2.43
CA PRO A 45 0.80 6.10 -1.09
C PRO A 45 -0.01 4.90 -0.60
N VAL A 46 -0.87 4.31 -1.46
CA VAL A 46 -1.66 3.12 -1.10
C VAL A 46 -0.75 1.92 -0.85
N MET A 47 0.30 1.73 -1.66
CA MET A 47 1.28 0.67 -1.46
C MET A 47 2.03 0.85 -0.12
N VAL A 48 2.48 2.07 0.19
CA VAL A 48 3.20 2.38 1.42
C VAL A 48 2.31 2.18 2.64
N VAL A 49 1.08 2.69 2.63
CA VAL A 49 0.14 2.53 3.76
C VAL A 49 -0.22 1.06 3.99
N SER A 50 -0.52 0.31 2.92
CA SER A 50 -0.80 -1.13 3.03
C SER A 50 0.42 -1.92 3.52
N GLY A 51 1.64 -1.57 3.08
CA GLY A 51 2.88 -2.17 3.54
C GLY A 51 3.17 -1.88 5.02
N LEU A 52 3.05 -0.62 5.43
CA LEU A 52 3.19 -0.21 6.83
C LEU A 52 2.16 -0.88 7.73
N TRP A 53 0.92 -1.02 7.26
CA TRP A 53 -0.13 -1.74 7.99
C TRP A 53 0.18 -3.24 8.11
N MET A 54 0.73 -3.88 7.09
CA MET A 54 1.14 -5.28 7.19
C MET A 54 2.34 -5.48 8.11
N TRP A 55 3.31 -4.56 8.10
CA TRP A 55 4.50 -4.63 8.94
C TRP A 55 4.22 -4.31 10.40
N LYS A 56 3.63 -3.14 10.67
CA LYS A 56 3.42 -2.60 12.03
C LYS A 56 1.95 -2.49 12.43
N GLY A 57 1.00 -3.09 11.70
CA GLY A 57 -0.42 -3.02 12.02
C GLY A 57 -0.76 -3.45 13.46
N HIS A 58 -0.01 -4.40 14.02
CA HIS A 58 -0.15 -4.79 15.44
C HIS A 58 0.25 -3.68 16.39
N ALA A 59 1.32 -2.94 16.09
CA ALA A 59 1.78 -1.80 16.89
C ALA A 59 0.83 -0.59 16.74
N VAL A 60 0.36 -0.31 15.51
CA VAL A 60 -0.63 0.74 15.24
C VAL A 60 -1.93 0.47 15.99
N ARG A 61 -2.44 -0.77 15.91
CA ARG A 61 -3.63 -1.17 16.65
C ARG A 61 -3.42 -1.04 18.16
N ARG A 62 -2.24 -1.42 18.67
CA ARG A 62 -1.89 -1.26 20.09
C ARG A 62 -1.88 0.20 20.54
N MET A 63 -1.35 1.12 19.72
CA MET A 63 -1.36 2.56 19.99
C MET A 63 -2.78 3.13 20.00
N LEU A 64 -3.63 2.73 19.06
CA LEU A 64 -5.03 3.17 18.99
C LEU A 64 -5.90 2.59 20.12
N THR A 65 -5.56 1.40 20.64
CA THR A 65 -6.29 0.78 21.76
C THR A 65 -5.84 1.24 23.15
N LYS A 66 -4.70 1.93 23.27
CA LYS A 66 -4.34 2.57 24.54
C LYS A 66 -5.30 3.74 24.77
N LYS A 67 -6.38 3.49 25.50
CA LYS A 67 -7.19 4.54 26.11
C LYS A 67 -6.24 5.48 26.86
N PRO A 68 -6.30 6.81 26.65
CA PRO A 68 -5.76 7.74 27.62
C PRO A 68 -6.57 7.53 28.90
N THR A 69 -5.92 6.99 29.92
CA THR A 69 -6.36 7.12 31.32
C THR A 69 -6.08 8.54 31.77
#